data_AF-A0A661SAU8-F1
#
_entry.id   AF-A0A661SAU8-F1
#
_cell.length_a   1.000
_cell.length_b   1.000
_cell.length_c   1.000
_cell.angle_alpha   90.00
_cell.angle_beta   90.00
_cell.angle_gamma   90.00
#
_symmetry.space_group_name_H-M   'P 1'
#
loop_
_entity.id
_entity.type
_entity.pdbx_description
1 polymer ?
#
loop_
_entity_poly.entity_id
_entity_poly.type
_entity_poly.pdbx_seq_one_letter_code
_entity_poly.pdbx_strand_id
1 'polypeptide(L)'
;MKKIAIFVEGETELEFVSKFLKEAAGQNHISIDSYKCSGGGKSGRSRCYQLLASSMVTDAKYYALIYVSGSDNQVNSDIKRKLPTLKIQGFDQILGLKDLRGEQYGRTMGLADLPNMELGSNVVERQCLPLPARIVIAVMEIETWFLAETNHYECVDAGLTKSAVLSSVSTLGFNPYADDLTLRPEPAEDLRKLYQVVDKSYKKIKKHRTRTIECLDYADIRINLKNRIVKLGELVTEIDNFLT
;
A
#
# COMPACT_ATOMS: atom_id res chain seq x y z
N MET A 1 22.47 5.32 9.58
CA MET A 1 21.28 4.56 9.17
C MET A 1 20.17 5.55 8.88
N LYS A 2 19.66 5.58 7.64
CA LYS A 2 18.55 6.47 7.23
C LYS A 2 17.22 5.84 7.69
N LYS A 3 16.27 6.64 8.17
CA LYS A 3 15.04 6.17 8.84
C LYS A 3 13.79 6.74 8.18
N ILE A 4 12.85 5.86 7.81
CA ILE A 4 11.54 6.22 7.27
C ILE A 4 10.41 5.73 8.17
N ALA A 5 9.46 6.60 8.48
CA ALA A 5 8.23 6.21 9.15
C ALA A 5 7.11 6.13 8.12
N ILE A 6 6.42 4.98 8.07
CA ILE A 6 5.39 4.71 7.07
C ILE A 6 4.06 4.50 7.78
N PHE A 7 3.02 5.16 7.32
CA PHE A 7 1.66 5.04 7.87
C PHE A 7 0.75 4.51 6.78
N VAL A 8 0.19 3.34 7.01
CA VAL A 8 -0.64 2.64 6.04
C VAL A 8 -2.05 2.44 6.59
N GLU A 9 -3.02 2.35 5.71
CA GLU A 9 -4.41 2.17 6.11
C GLU A 9 -4.67 0.79 6.73
N GLY A 10 -4.26 -0.28 6.05
CA GLY A 10 -4.56 -1.65 6.43
C GLY A 10 -3.34 -2.58 6.46
N GLU A 11 -3.63 -3.85 6.67
CA GLU A 11 -2.60 -4.90 6.70
C GLU A 11 -2.13 -5.29 5.29
N THR A 12 -2.95 -5.08 4.25
CA THR A 12 -2.56 -5.34 2.85
C THR A 12 -1.39 -4.43 2.45
N GLU A 13 -1.52 -3.14 2.74
CA GLU A 13 -0.52 -2.11 2.46
C GLU A 13 0.75 -2.35 3.29
N LEU A 14 0.60 -2.76 4.57
CA LEU A 14 1.74 -3.14 5.41
C LEU A 14 2.55 -4.26 4.77
N GLU A 15 1.88 -5.35 4.38
CA GLU A 15 2.53 -6.52 3.79
C GLU A 15 3.21 -6.13 2.46
N PHE A 16 2.52 -5.36 1.60
CA PHE A 16 3.04 -4.90 0.32
C PHE A 16 4.28 -4.02 0.49
N VAL A 17 4.21 -2.96 1.31
CA VAL A 17 5.31 -2.02 1.50
C VAL A 17 6.50 -2.70 2.19
N SER A 18 6.25 -3.59 3.16
CA SER A 18 7.32 -4.34 3.82
C SER A 18 8.12 -5.19 2.83
N LYS A 19 7.42 -5.88 1.92
CA LYS A 19 8.06 -6.69 0.87
C LYS A 19 8.75 -5.79 -0.16
N PHE A 20 8.08 -4.74 -0.63
CA PHE A 20 8.64 -3.77 -1.57
C PHE A 20 9.97 -3.18 -1.10
N LEU A 21 10.03 -2.74 0.17
CA LEU A 21 11.24 -2.20 0.78
C LEU A 21 12.39 -3.22 0.82
N LYS A 22 12.10 -4.48 1.15
CA LYS A 22 13.12 -5.56 1.18
C LYS A 22 13.66 -5.85 -0.20
N GLU A 23 12.79 -5.91 -1.22
CA GLU A 23 13.19 -6.12 -2.61
C GLU A 23 13.98 -4.92 -3.15
N ALA A 24 13.59 -3.69 -2.79
CA ALA A 24 14.23 -2.47 -3.29
C ALA A 24 15.58 -2.17 -2.62
N ALA A 25 15.69 -2.32 -1.30
CA ALA A 25 16.93 -2.06 -0.55
C ALA A 25 17.92 -3.24 -0.59
N GLY A 26 17.44 -4.42 -0.96
CA GLY A 26 18.08 -5.69 -0.65
C GLY A 26 17.81 -6.07 0.80
N GLN A 27 17.30 -7.28 1.03
CA GLN A 27 16.78 -7.73 2.33
C GLN A 27 17.75 -7.57 3.51
N ASN A 28 19.07 -7.63 3.26
CA ASN A 28 20.10 -7.50 4.28
C ASN A 28 20.54 -6.06 4.57
N HIS A 29 19.90 -5.05 3.99
CA HIS A 29 20.25 -3.64 4.20
C HIS A 29 19.18 -2.84 4.93
N ILE A 30 18.02 -3.43 5.22
CA ILE A 30 16.90 -2.74 5.85
C ILE A 30 16.33 -3.50 7.04
N SER A 31 16.22 -2.81 8.17
CA SER A 31 15.45 -3.29 9.33
C SER A 31 14.03 -2.74 9.27
N ILE A 32 13.02 -3.55 9.62
CA ILE A 32 11.61 -3.16 9.57
C ILE A 32 10.91 -3.53 10.87
N ASP A 33 10.37 -2.53 11.55
CA ASP A 33 9.43 -2.70 12.65
C ASP A 33 8.03 -2.30 12.21
N SER A 34 7.02 -3.05 12.65
CA SER A 34 5.63 -2.80 12.29
C SER A 34 4.72 -2.82 13.51
N TYR A 35 3.77 -1.90 13.56
CA TYR A 35 2.83 -1.73 14.66
C TYR A 35 1.40 -1.65 14.15
N LYS A 36 0.46 -2.24 14.89
CA LYS A 36 -0.97 -2.06 14.70
C LYS A 36 -1.51 -1.00 15.65
N CYS A 37 -2.19 -0.01 15.10
CA CYS A 37 -2.88 0.98 15.88
C CYS A 37 -4.27 0.47 16.27
N SER A 38 -4.65 0.66 17.53
CA SER A 38 -6.00 0.37 18.03
C SER A 38 -6.49 1.49 18.96
N GLY A 39 -7.79 1.54 19.22
CA GLY A 39 -8.39 2.64 19.99
C GLY A 39 -8.44 3.96 19.22
N GLY A 40 -8.91 5.02 19.88
CA GLY A 40 -9.26 6.30 19.26
C GLY A 40 -10.66 6.31 18.62
N GLY A 41 -10.98 7.42 17.95
CA GLY A 41 -12.29 7.65 17.32
C GLY A 41 -13.41 7.86 18.36
N LYS A 42 -14.66 7.56 17.96
CA LYS A 42 -15.88 7.76 18.79
C LYS A 42 -15.88 6.95 20.10
N SER A 43 -14.99 5.97 20.24
CA SER A 43 -14.93 5.08 21.41
C SER A 43 -14.32 5.74 22.67
N GLY A 44 -13.67 6.90 22.54
CA GLY A 44 -12.99 7.60 23.64
C GLY A 44 -11.76 6.89 24.20
N ARG A 45 -11.44 5.68 23.72
CA ARG A 45 -10.25 4.93 24.16
C ARG A 45 -8.97 5.59 23.65
N SER A 46 -7.93 5.62 24.48
CA SER A 46 -6.60 6.06 24.09
C SER A 46 -6.10 5.29 22.86
N ARG A 47 -5.41 5.99 21.97
CA ARG A 47 -4.74 5.39 20.80
C ARG A 47 -3.55 4.55 21.29
N CYS A 48 -3.56 3.26 21.01
CA CYS A 48 -2.53 2.29 21.39
C CYS A 48 -1.80 1.76 20.16
N TYR A 49 -0.52 1.39 20.32
CA TYR A 49 0.36 0.90 19.26
C TYR A 49 0.95 -0.45 19.70
N GLN A 50 0.49 -1.53 19.09
CA GLN A 50 0.94 -2.90 19.41
C GLN A 50 1.95 -3.35 18.37
N LEU A 51 3.12 -3.85 18.80
CA LEU A 51 4.11 -4.45 17.90
C LEU A 51 3.50 -5.67 17.19
N LEU A 52 3.55 -5.68 15.86
CA LEU A 52 3.10 -6.81 15.02
C LEU A 52 4.27 -7.72 14.65
N ALA A 53 5.34 -7.12 14.14
CA ALA A 53 6.54 -7.81 13.74
C ALA A 53 7.74 -6.87 13.83
N SER A 54 8.89 -7.43 14.13
CA SER A 54 10.19 -6.77 14.12
C SER A 54 11.16 -7.64 13.32
N SER A 55 11.91 -7.02 12.43
CA SER A 55 12.90 -7.65 11.57
C SER A 55 14.17 -6.81 11.65
N MET A 56 15.05 -7.19 12.58
CA MET A 56 16.33 -6.51 12.78
C MET A 56 17.42 -7.18 11.97
N VAL A 57 18.20 -6.36 11.27
CA VAL A 57 19.35 -6.79 10.49
C VAL A 57 20.59 -6.10 11.03
N THR A 58 21.64 -6.87 11.28
CA THR A 58 22.95 -6.36 11.70
C THR A 58 23.50 -5.42 10.61
N ASP A 59 24.04 -4.26 10.99
CA ASP A 59 24.61 -3.26 10.08
C ASP A 59 23.65 -2.71 9.02
N ALA A 60 22.35 -2.68 9.33
CA ALA A 60 21.34 -2.13 8.42
C ALA A 60 21.65 -0.66 8.02
N LYS A 61 21.62 -0.40 6.71
CA LYS A 61 21.77 0.94 6.14
C LYS A 61 20.50 1.77 6.33
N TYR A 62 19.36 1.10 6.29
CA TYR A 62 18.03 1.70 6.38
C TYR A 62 17.21 1.09 7.51
N TYR A 63 16.28 1.87 8.03
CA TYR A 63 15.29 1.43 8.99
C TYR A 63 13.91 1.97 8.62
N ALA A 64 12.92 1.08 8.56
CA ALA A 64 11.53 1.44 8.34
C ALA A 64 10.68 1.12 9.58
N LEU A 65 9.84 2.07 9.96
CA LEU A 65 8.86 1.92 11.02
C LEU A 65 7.46 2.07 10.43
N ILE A 66 6.71 0.97 10.33
CA ILE A 66 5.42 0.93 9.64
C ILE A 66 4.26 0.86 10.64
N TYR A 67 3.29 1.74 10.51
CA TYR A 67 2.09 1.81 11.34
C TYR A 67 0.84 1.46 10.52
N VAL A 68 0.09 0.44 10.95
CA VAL A 68 -1.26 0.15 10.42
C VAL A 68 -2.27 1.00 11.19
N SER A 69 -2.76 2.06 10.57
CA SER A 69 -3.67 3.05 11.16
C SER A 69 -5.13 2.59 11.24
N GLY A 70 -5.54 1.65 10.40
CA GLY A 70 -6.85 0.98 10.40
C GLY A 70 -7.95 1.65 9.58
N SER A 71 -7.89 2.96 9.31
CA SER A 71 -8.81 3.64 8.36
C SER A 71 -8.23 4.94 7.82
N ASP A 72 -8.82 5.50 6.75
CA ASP A 72 -8.26 6.55 5.90
C ASP A 72 -7.99 7.84 6.68
N ASN A 73 -8.92 8.24 7.55
CA ASN A 73 -8.78 9.44 8.38
C ASN A 73 -7.76 9.25 9.52
N GLN A 74 -7.43 7.99 9.84
CA GLN A 74 -6.51 7.67 10.91
C GLN A 74 -5.05 7.75 10.47
N VAL A 75 -4.73 7.52 9.19
CA VAL A 75 -3.36 7.71 8.67
C VAL A 75 -2.89 9.13 8.94
N ASN A 76 -3.66 10.13 8.49
CA ASN A 76 -3.36 11.55 8.71
C ASN A 76 -3.27 11.90 10.21
N SER A 77 -4.16 11.33 11.02
CA SER A 77 -4.22 11.59 12.47
C SER A 77 -3.05 10.96 13.23
N ASP A 78 -2.62 9.76 12.84
CA ASP A 78 -1.49 9.06 13.44
C ASP A 78 -0.16 9.71 13.05
N ILE A 79 0.00 10.16 11.79
CA ILE A 79 1.15 10.96 11.36
C ILE A 79 1.33 12.16 12.31
N LYS A 80 0.28 12.97 12.49
CA LYS A 80 0.32 14.14 13.37
C LYS A 80 0.65 13.78 14.82
N ARG A 81 0.09 12.68 15.32
CA ARG A 81 0.31 12.21 16.70
C ARG A 81 1.75 11.76 16.92
N LYS A 82 2.35 11.07 15.95
CA LYS A 82 3.70 10.51 16.04
C LYS A 82 4.79 11.50 15.66
N LEU A 83 4.46 12.55 14.90
CA LEU A 83 5.41 13.53 14.40
C LEU A 83 6.41 14.05 15.46
N PRO A 84 6.02 14.45 16.69
CA PRO A 84 6.98 14.93 17.68
C PRO A 84 7.99 13.84 18.08
N THR A 85 7.52 12.60 18.28
CA THR A 85 8.37 11.47 18.64
C THR A 85 9.30 11.08 17.49
N LEU A 86 8.81 11.07 16.25
CA LEU A 86 9.62 10.77 15.07
C LEU A 86 10.75 11.78 14.86
N LYS A 87 10.47 13.08 15.07
CA LYS A 87 11.49 14.14 15.05
C LYS A 87 12.58 13.89 16.10
N ILE A 88 12.20 13.58 17.34
CA ILE A 88 13.14 13.28 18.43
C ILE A 88 13.97 12.03 18.12
N GLN A 89 13.37 11.02 17.49
CA GLN A 89 14.04 9.77 17.11
C GLN A 89 14.96 9.91 15.88
N GLY A 90 15.01 11.10 15.27
CA GLY A 90 15.84 11.41 14.12
C GLY A 90 15.40 10.66 12.86
N PHE A 91 14.10 10.62 12.59
CA PHE A 91 13.60 10.14 11.31
C PHE A 91 13.88 11.14 10.19
N ASP A 92 14.18 10.63 9.00
CA ASP A 92 14.53 11.42 7.82
C ASP A 92 13.32 11.72 6.93
N GLN A 93 12.31 10.83 6.92
CA GLN A 93 11.14 10.95 6.07
C GLN A 93 9.91 10.29 6.67
N ILE A 94 8.74 10.83 6.33
CA ILE A 94 7.42 10.22 6.59
C ILE A 94 6.77 9.87 5.25
N LEU A 95 6.18 8.68 5.14
CA LEU A 95 5.40 8.25 4.00
C LEU A 95 4.02 7.78 4.46
N GLY A 96 2.95 8.28 3.84
CA GLY A 96 1.60 7.79 4.02
C GLY A 96 1.15 6.98 2.81
N LEU A 97 0.41 5.91 3.03
CA LEU A 97 -0.30 5.18 1.98
C LEU A 97 -1.75 4.95 2.40
N LYS A 98 -2.68 5.45 1.58
CA LYS A 98 -4.13 5.38 1.83
C LYS A 98 -4.84 4.83 0.62
N ASP A 99 -5.98 4.21 0.83
CA ASP A 99 -6.91 3.91 -0.24
C ASP A 99 -7.79 5.15 -0.52
N LEU A 100 -8.27 5.29 -1.75
CA LEU A 100 -9.28 6.29 -2.12
C LEU A 100 -10.69 5.78 -1.80
N ARG A 101 -10.92 4.48 -1.91
CA ARG A 101 -12.21 3.85 -1.71
C ARG A 101 -12.46 3.71 -0.20
N GLY A 102 -13.56 4.31 0.24
CA GLY A 102 -14.04 4.21 1.61
C GLY A 102 -15.44 4.80 1.72
N GLU A 103 -16.11 4.59 2.86
CA GLU A 103 -17.37 5.28 3.14
C GLU A 103 -17.10 6.59 3.88
N GLN A 104 -17.51 7.72 3.27
CA GLN A 104 -17.45 9.02 3.90
C GLN A 104 -18.84 9.65 3.87
N TYR A 105 -19.36 10.02 5.04
CA TYR A 105 -20.68 10.66 5.19
C TYR A 105 -21.84 9.87 4.54
N GLY A 106 -21.78 8.54 4.55
CA GLY A 106 -22.83 7.67 3.98
C GLY A 106 -22.78 7.54 2.46
N ARG A 107 -21.70 7.98 1.80
CA ARG A 107 -21.43 7.69 0.38
C ARG A 107 -20.10 6.95 0.22
N THR A 108 -20.05 6.06 -0.77
CA THR A 108 -18.81 5.45 -1.22
C THR A 108 -18.01 6.48 -2.02
N MET A 109 -16.76 6.67 -1.64
CA MET A 109 -15.83 7.55 -2.36
C MET A 109 -15.43 6.93 -3.70
N GLY A 110 -15.13 7.78 -4.67
CA GLY A 110 -14.64 7.38 -5.99
C GLY A 110 -13.65 8.39 -6.57
N LEU A 111 -13.32 8.25 -7.85
CA LEU A 111 -12.28 9.05 -8.52
C LEU A 111 -12.49 10.57 -8.39
N ALA A 112 -13.74 11.03 -8.37
CA ALA A 112 -14.07 12.45 -8.18
C ALA A 112 -13.64 13.03 -6.82
N ASP A 113 -13.38 12.17 -5.82
CA ASP A 113 -12.98 12.58 -4.47
C ASP A 113 -11.46 12.72 -4.31
N LEU A 114 -10.70 12.17 -5.25
CA LEU A 114 -9.23 12.16 -5.20
C LEU A 114 -8.63 13.56 -5.01
N PRO A 115 -9.04 14.62 -5.76
CA PRO A 115 -8.46 15.95 -5.56
C PRO A 115 -8.67 16.50 -4.14
N ASN A 116 -9.83 16.25 -3.53
CA ASN A 116 -10.11 16.70 -2.17
C ASN A 116 -9.29 15.94 -1.13
N MET A 117 -9.08 14.64 -1.34
CA MET A 117 -8.23 13.83 -0.46
C MET A 117 -6.75 14.24 -0.57
N GLU A 118 -6.28 14.57 -1.77
CA GLU A 118 -4.94 15.11 -1.99
C GLU A 118 -4.75 16.46 -1.29
N LEU A 119 -5.72 17.37 -1.40
CA LEU A 119 -5.69 18.64 -0.68
C LEU A 119 -5.59 18.42 0.83
N GLY A 120 -6.42 17.52 1.38
CA GLY A 120 -6.37 17.17 2.80
C GLY A 120 -5.02 16.60 3.22
N SER A 121 -4.40 15.80 2.35
CA SER A 121 -3.09 15.18 2.58
C SER A 121 -1.96 16.21 2.52
N ASN A 122 -1.97 17.10 1.52
CA ASN A 122 -1.01 18.20 1.37
C ASN A 122 -0.97 19.12 2.60
N VAL A 123 -2.11 19.34 3.26
CA VAL A 123 -2.16 20.11 4.53
C VAL A 123 -1.38 19.39 5.63
N VAL A 124 -1.50 18.06 5.73
CA VAL A 124 -0.75 17.26 6.71
C VAL A 124 0.75 17.24 6.37
N GLU A 125 1.09 17.07 5.10
CA GLU A 125 2.49 17.08 4.64
C GLU A 125 3.19 18.38 5.03
N ARG A 126 2.57 19.53 4.78
CA ARG A 126 3.10 20.85 5.18
C ARG A 126 3.27 20.99 6.69
N GLN A 127 2.40 20.38 7.48
CA GLN A 127 2.48 20.39 8.95
C GLN A 127 3.65 19.53 9.49
N CYS A 128 4.20 18.62 8.69
CA CYS A 128 5.31 17.77 9.10
C CYS A 128 6.67 18.48 9.09
N LEU A 129 6.79 19.58 8.34
CA LEU A 129 8.04 20.32 8.20
C LEU A 129 8.69 20.66 9.56
N PRO A 130 10.04 20.61 9.65
CA PRO A 130 10.99 20.33 8.58
C PRO A 130 11.19 18.83 8.25
N LEU A 131 10.49 17.91 8.90
CA LEU A 131 10.55 16.48 8.57
C LEU A 131 9.71 16.24 7.30
N PRO A 132 10.32 15.94 6.14
CA PRO A 132 9.57 15.78 4.90
C PRO A 132 8.57 14.63 5.01
N ALA A 133 7.37 14.88 4.47
CA ALA A 133 6.29 13.91 4.46
C ALA A 133 5.63 13.90 3.09
N ARG A 134 5.30 12.71 2.60
CA ARG A 134 4.49 12.49 1.40
C ARG A 134 3.39 11.47 1.69
N ILE A 135 2.17 11.71 1.25
CA ILE A 135 1.04 10.81 1.41
C ILE A 135 0.54 10.44 0.02
N VAL A 136 0.70 9.17 -0.32
CA VAL A 136 0.23 8.58 -1.58
C VAL A 136 -1.17 8.01 -1.36
N ILE A 137 -2.05 8.22 -2.34
CA ILE A 137 -3.41 7.69 -2.34
C ILE A 137 -3.51 6.66 -3.48
N ALA A 138 -3.68 5.39 -3.15
CA ALA A 138 -3.98 4.34 -4.12
C ALA A 138 -5.39 4.57 -4.68
N VAL A 139 -5.49 4.64 -6.02
CA VAL A 139 -6.80 4.87 -6.66
C VAL A 139 -7.67 3.63 -6.48
N MET A 140 -8.84 3.87 -5.92
CA MET A 140 -9.74 2.88 -5.32
C MET A 140 -9.09 2.13 -4.16
N GLU A 141 -8.34 1.07 -4.41
CA GLU A 141 -7.64 0.33 -3.35
C GLU A 141 -6.25 -0.10 -3.84
N ILE A 142 -5.34 -0.49 -2.94
CA ILE A 142 -4.05 -1.06 -3.34
C ILE A 142 -4.20 -2.28 -4.26
N GLU A 143 -5.31 -3.02 -4.16
CA GLU A 143 -5.61 -4.13 -5.06
C GLU A 143 -5.68 -3.73 -6.54
N THR A 144 -5.91 -2.45 -6.87
CA THR A 144 -5.77 -1.93 -8.24
C THR A 144 -4.37 -2.19 -8.79
N TRP A 145 -3.33 -2.04 -7.96
CA TRP A 145 -1.95 -2.30 -8.36
C TRP A 145 -1.71 -3.79 -8.55
N PHE A 146 -2.29 -4.63 -7.69
CA PHE A 146 -2.18 -6.08 -7.82
C PHE A 146 -2.85 -6.55 -9.10
N LEU A 147 -4.05 -6.05 -9.42
CA LEU A 147 -4.71 -6.34 -10.69
C LEU A 147 -3.84 -5.95 -11.90
N ALA A 148 -3.08 -4.87 -11.82
CA ALA A 148 -2.33 -4.34 -12.95
C ALA A 148 -0.93 -4.97 -13.14
N GLU A 149 -0.37 -5.53 -12.07
CA GLU A 149 0.84 -6.34 -12.12
C GLU A 149 0.44 -7.73 -12.65
N THR A 150 0.66 -8.01 -13.94
CA THR A 150 0.12 -9.24 -14.54
C THR A 150 1.05 -10.45 -14.42
N ASN A 151 2.29 -10.28 -13.96
CA ASN A 151 3.27 -11.37 -13.88
C ASN A 151 2.98 -12.31 -12.69
N HIS A 152 2.37 -11.82 -11.61
CA HIS A 152 2.05 -12.65 -10.45
C HIS A 152 0.98 -13.72 -10.70
N TYR A 153 0.19 -13.60 -11.77
CA TYR A 153 -0.96 -14.49 -12.01
C TYR A 153 -0.54 -15.96 -12.06
N GLU A 154 0.48 -16.29 -12.86
CA GLU A 154 0.98 -17.66 -13.00
C GLU A 154 1.70 -18.16 -11.75
N CYS A 155 2.26 -17.26 -10.94
CA CYS A 155 2.78 -17.59 -9.62
C CYS A 155 1.67 -17.97 -8.63
N VAL A 156 0.55 -17.25 -8.66
CA VAL A 156 -0.63 -17.58 -7.83
C VAL A 156 -1.22 -18.92 -8.24
N ASP A 157 -1.29 -19.19 -9.54
CA ASP A 157 -1.70 -20.47 -10.10
C ASP A 157 -1.22 -20.62 -11.55
N ALA A 158 -0.58 -21.75 -11.89
CA ALA A 158 -0.09 -22.02 -13.23
C ALA A 158 -1.19 -22.02 -14.31
N GLY A 159 -2.47 -22.19 -13.93
CA GLY A 159 -3.61 -22.07 -14.83
C GLY A 159 -3.98 -20.63 -15.21
N LEU A 160 -3.56 -19.62 -14.44
CA LEU A 160 -3.82 -18.19 -14.71
C LEU A 160 -2.87 -17.62 -15.78
N THR A 161 -2.69 -18.36 -16.87
CA THR A 161 -1.90 -17.89 -18.02
C THR A 161 -2.53 -16.66 -18.66
N LYS A 162 -1.73 -15.86 -19.38
CA LYS A 162 -2.25 -14.74 -20.17
C LYS A 162 -3.39 -15.15 -21.10
N SER A 163 -3.29 -16.31 -21.75
CA SER A 163 -4.35 -16.82 -22.63
C SER A 163 -5.64 -17.13 -21.86
N ALA A 164 -5.53 -17.77 -20.70
CA ALA A 164 -6.70 -18.10 -19.87
C ALA A 164 -7.41 -16.82 -19.41
N VAL A 165 -6.67 -15.84 -18.87
CA VAL A 165 -7.24 -14.57 -18.42
C VAL A 165 -7.90 -13.80 -19.57
N LEU A 166 -7.25 -13.73 -20.74
CA LEU A 166 -7.83 -13.07 -21.92
C LEU A 166 -9.10 -13.76 -22.42
N SER A 167 -9.18 -15.08 -22.33
CA SER A 167 -10.40 -15.84 -22.69
C SER A 167 -11.56 -15.59 -21.73
N SER A 168 -11.28 -15.13 -20.51
CA SER A 168 -12.29 -14.83 -19.48
C SER A 168 -12.70 -13.35 -19.44
N VAL A 169 -12.14 -12.47 -20.28
CA VAL A 169 -12.42 -11.01 -20.26
C VAL A 169 -13.91 -10.68 -20.33
N SER A 170 -14.69 -11.41 -21.14
CA SER A 170 -16.15 -11.22 -21.24
C SER A 170 -16.87 -11.48 -19.92
N THR A 171 -16.39 -12.44 -19.13
CA THR A 171 -16.95 -12.78 -17.81
C THR A 171 -16.40 -11.89 -16.69
N LEU A 172 -15.14 -11.46 -16.79
CA LEU A 172 -14.51 -10.56 -15.83
C LEU A 172 -15.03 -9.13 -15.97
N GLY A 173 -15.37 -8.72 -17.19
CA GLY A 173 -15.80 -7.37 -17.52
C GLY A 173 -14.65 -6.34 -17.51
N PHE A 174 -13.40 -6.81 -17.63
CA PHE A 174 -12.20 -5.99 -17.83
C PHE A 174 -11.05 -6.84 -18.40
N ASN A 175 -10.08 -6.17 -19.02
CA ASN A 175 -8.83 -6.74 -19.49
C ASN A 175 -7.63 -6.14 -18.70
N PRO A 176 -6.99 -6.90 -17.79
CA PRO A 176 -5.90 -6.37 -16.97
C PRO A 176 -4.63 -6.00 -17.76
N TYR A 177 -4.50 -6.47 -19.00
CA TYR A 177 -3.35 -6.18 -19.86
C TYR A 177 -3.50 -4.88 -20.65
N ALA A 178 -4.70 -4.32 -20.77
CA ALA A 178 -4.98 -3.21 -21.68
C ALA A 178 -5.80 -2.08 -21.04
N ASP A 179 -6.71 -2.40 -20.13
CA ASP A 179 -7.63 -1.42 -19.55
C ASP A 179 -6.93 -0.53 -18.52
N ASP A 180 -7.48 0.66 -18.33
CA ASP A 180 -7.16 1.48 -17.17
C ASP A 180 -7.87 0.93 -15.93
N LEU A 181 -7.11 0.21 -15.12
CA LEU A 181 -7.63 -0.45 -13.92
C LEU A 181 -7.96 0.54 -12.79
N THR A 182 -7.55 1.80 -12.88
CA THR A 182 -7.94 2.83 -11.91
C THR A 182 -9.42 3.21 -11.99
N LEU A 183 -10.09 2.82 -13.10
CA LEU A 183 -11.52 3.00 -13.30
C LEU A 183 -12.36 1.87 -12.68
N ARG A 184 -11.72 0.82 -12.15
CA ARG A 184 -12.40 -0.33 -11.55
C ARG A 184 -12.92 0.02 -10.16
N PRO A 185 -14.23 -0.08 -9.89
CA PRO A 185 -14.79 0.40 -8.63
C PRO A 185 -14.43 -0.47 -7.43
N GLU A 186 -14.23 -1.77 -7.64
CA GLU A 186 -14.08 -2.76 -6.57
C GLU A 186 -12.90 -3.70 -6.88
N PRO A 187 -11.66 -3.20 -6.90
CA PRO A 187 -10.49 -3.97 -7.34
C PRO A 187 -10.27 -5.24 -6.51
N ALA A 188 -10.58 -5.26 -5.21
CA ALA A 188 -10.50 -6.49 -4.42
C ALA A 188 -11.49 -7.58 -4.89
N GLU A 189 -12.70 -7.19 -5.30
CA GLU A 189 -13.70 -8.11 -5.85
C GLU A 189 -13.35 -8.54 -7.27
N ASP A 190 -12.78 -7.64 -8.07
CA ASP A 190 -12.28 -7.96 -9.41
C ASP A 190 -11.10 -8.94 -9.33
N LEU A 191 -10.19 -8.79 -8.37
CA LEU A 191 -9.10 -9.74 -8.12
C LEU A 191 -9.65 -11.09 -7.67
N ARG A 192 -10.72 -11.10 -6.86
CA ARG A 192 -11.42 -12.33 -6.47
C ARG A 192 -12.00 -13.04 -7.69
N LYS A 193 -12.69 -12.33 -8.59
CA LYS A 193 -13.26 -12.90 -9.83
C LYS A 193 -12.17 -13.43 -10.75
N LEU A 194 -11.05 -12.71 -10.89
CA LEU A 194 -9.91 -13.14 -11.70
C LEU A 194 -9.35 -14.46 -11.18
N TYR A 195 -9.10 -14.59 -9.88
CA TYR A 195 -8.62 -15.85 -9.32
C TYR A 195 -9.65 -16.99 -9.39
N GLN A 196 -10.95 -16.69 -9.49
CA GLN A 196 -12.00 -17.71 -9.66
C GLN A 196 -11.96 -18.39 -11.02
N VAL A 197 -11.25 -17.86 -12.01
CA VAL A 197 -10.98 -18.54 -13.30
C VAL A 197 -10.31 -19.91 -13.10
N VAL A 198 -9.60 -20.09 -11.98
CA VAL A 198 -8.91 -21.33 -11.59
C VAL A 198 -9.34 -21.85 -10.21
N ASP A 199 -10.60 -21.61 -9.83
CA ASP A 199 -11.18 -22.03 -8.54
C ASP A 199 -10.44 -21.50 -7.29
N LYS A 200 -9.67 -20.41 -7.45
CA LYS A 200 -9.06 -19.68 -6.33
C LYS A 200 -9.90 -18.48 -5.94
N SER A 201 -9.59 -17.92 -4.78
CA SER A 201 -10.29 -16.75 -4.25
C SER A 201 -9.28 -15.75 -3.72
N TYR A 202 -9.65 -14.47 -3.79
CA TYR A 202 -9.03 -13.39 -3.05
C TYR A 202 -10.02 -12.88 -2.00
N LYS A 203 -9.50 -12.63 -0.79
CA LYS A 203 -10.17 -11.95 0.32
C LYS A 203 -9.07 -11.19 1.05
N LYS A 204 -9.37 -10.08 1.71
CA LYS A 204 -8.39 -9.33 2.52
C LYS A 204 -8.05 -10.04 3.85
N ILE A 205 -7.88 -11.36 3.81
CA ILE A 205 -7.38 -12.20 4.92
C ILE A 205 -5.90 -12.51 4.70
N LYS A 206 -5.12 -12.62 5.78
CA LYS A 206 -3.67 -12.82 5.74
C LYS A 206 -3.22 -13.87 4.73
N LYS A 207 -3.81 -15.07 4.75
CA LYS A 207 -3.46 -16.17 3.82
C LYS A 207 -3.51 -15.75 2.34
N HIS A 208 -4.54 -15.01 1.95
CA HIS A 208 -4.74 -14.62 0.55
C HIS A 208 -3.86 -13.43 0.18
N ARG A 209 -3.78 -12.42 1.06
CA ARG A 209 -2.89 -11.26 0.86
C ARG A 209 -1.45 -11.69 0.71
N THR A 210 -0.92 -12.48 1.66
CA THR A 210 0.46 -12.95 1.63
C THR A 210 0.74 -13.79 0.38
N ARG A 211 -0.18 -14.67 -0.05
CA ARG A 211 -0.01 -15.41 -1.31
C ARG A 211 0.15 -14.48 -2.51
N THR A 212 -0.74 -13.51 -2.64
CA THR A 212 -0.70 -12.56 -3.77
C THR A 212 0.57 -11.71 -3.71
N ILE A 213 0.87 -11.12 -2.56
CA ILE A 213 1.99 -10.21 -2.35
C ILE A 213 3.34 -10.90 -2.58
N GLU A 214 3.53 -12.14 -2.11
CA GLU A 214 4.76 -12.90 -2.37
C GLU A 214 4.94 -13.28 -3.85
N CYS A 215 3.87 -13.26 -4.64
CA CYS A 215 3.92 -13.54 -6.07
C CYS A 215 4.12 -12.30 -6.95
N LEU A 216 3.97 -11.08 -6.41
CA LEU A 216 4.14 -9.85 -7.17
C LEU A 216 5.55 -9.72 -7.73
N ASP A 217 5.65 -9.31 -9.00
CA ASP A 217 6.93 -8.99 -9.61
C ASP A 217 7.37 -7.56 -9.23
N TYR A 218 8.11 -7.46 -8.13
CA TYR A 218 8.62 -6.19 -7.62
C TYR A 218 9.61 -5.49 -8.56
N ALA A 219 10.29 -6.23 -9.42
CA ALA A 219 11.18 -5.64 -10.43
C ALA A 219 10.35 -4.99 -11.54
N ASP A 220 9.33 -5.68 -12.06
CA ASP A 220 8.39 -5.11 -13.04
C ASP A 220 7.66 -3.89 -12.45
N ILE A 221 7.22 -3.97 -11.19
CA ILE A 221 6.60 -2.84 -10.48
C ILE A 221 7.49 -1.60 -10.55
N ARG A 222 8.79 -1.76 -10.21
CA ARG A 222 9.76 -0.66 -10.14
C ARG A 222 10.20 -0.11 -11.49
N ILE A 223 10.15 -0.92 -12.54
CA ILE A 223 10.68 -0.54 -13.86
C ILE A 223 9.54 -0.11 -14.79
N ASN A 224 8.49 -0.92 -14.88
CA ASN A 224 7.44 -0.80 -15.89
C ASN A 224 6.12 -0.30 -15.31
N LEU A 225 5.56 -0.98 -14.30
CA LEU A 225 4.20 -0.70 -13.83
C LEU A 225 4.06 0.70 -13.24
N LYS A 226 5.11 1.22 -12.59
CA LYS A 226 5.15 2.58 -12.05
C LYS A 226 4.81 3.67 -13.09
N ASN A 227 5.07 3.41 -14.37
CA ASN A 227 4.80 4.36 -15.46
C ASN A 227 3.35 4.25 -15.98
N ARG A 228 2.66 3.15 -15.69
CA ARG A 228 1.26 2.91 -16.08
C ARG A 228 0.27 3.43 -15.05
N ILE A 229 0.63 3.39 -13.76
CA ILE A 229 -0.22 3.86 -12.66
C ILE A 229 0.49 5.00 -11.93
N VAL A 230 0.01 6.22 -12.15
CA VAL A 230 0.61 7.45 -11.61
C VAL A 230 0.85 7.37 -10.10
N LYS A 231 -0.14 6.93 -9.32
CA LYS A 231 -0.05 6.86 -7.86
C LYS A 231 0.90 5.79 -7.34
N LEU A 232 1.04 4.67 -8.07
CA LEU A 232 2.10 3.71 -7.79
C LEU A 232 3.46 4.32 -8.11
N GLY A 233 3.58 5.05 -9.22
CA GLY A 233 4.79 5.78 -9.58
C GLY A 233 5.25 6.78 -8.53
N GLU A 234 4.31 7.50 -7.91
CA GLU A 234 4.61 8.37 -6.76
C GLU A 234 5.19 7.56 -5.59
N LEU A 235 4.56 6.44 -5.20
CA LEU A 235 5.07 5.58 -4.12
C LEU A 235 6.48 5.05 -4.40
N VAL A 236 6.69 4.52 -5.61
CA VAL A 236 7.99 3.96 -6.02
C VAL A 236 9.06 5.03 -5.98
N THR A 237 8.76 6.23 -6.48
CA THR A 237 9.71 7.37 -6.49
C THR A 237 10.10 7.78 -5.07
N GLU A 238 9.15 7.89 -4.15
CA GLU A 238 9.44 8.23 -2.75
C GLU A 238 10.33 7.19 -2.06
N ILE A 239 10.08 5.90 -2.33
CA ILE A 239 10.88 4.82 -1.76
C ILE A 239 12.28 4.77 -2.38
N ASP A 240 12.40 4.92 -3.70
CA ASP A 240 13.71 4.95 -4.38
C ASP A 240 14.55 6.16 -3.93
N ASN A 241 13.94 7.34 -3.75
CA ASN A 241 14.60 8.53 -3.20
C ASN A 241 15.02 8.34 -1.73
N PHE A 242 14.23 7.60 -0.94
CA PHE A 242 14.63 7.23 0.41
C PHE A 242 15.82 6.26 0.41
N LEU A 243 15.89 5.32 -0.54
CA LEU A 243 16.94 4.31 -0.58
C LEU A 243 18.24 4.76 -1.27
N THR A 244 18.27 5.97 -1.84
CA THR A 244 19.48 6.62 -2.38
C THR A 244 20.12 7.56 -1.37
#